data_AF-A0A9P8CCM4-F1
#
_entry.id   AF-A0A9P8CCM4-F1
#
_cell.length_a   1.000
_cell.length_b   1.000
_cell.length_c   1.000
_cell.angle_alpha   90.00
_cell.angle_beta   90.00
_cell.angle_gamma   90.00
#
_symmetry.space_group_name_H-M   'P 1'
#
loop_
_entity.id
_entity.type
_entity.pdbx_description
1 polymer ?
#
loop_
_entity_poly.entity_id
_entity_poly.type
_entity_poly.pdbx_seq_one_letter_code
_entity_poly.pdbx_strand_id
1 'polypeptide(L)'
;MRSSTFYSLVFTTSALLVQGVPFGERDVVVEEVTVTAERPNDSFATATSTVTAAPAYETDYASAESDSTDKFEQYKRDVVYVTTAIVGKQPDASPAPDSSHKSSSSDSSDDDSKSKPSSGGSANKRGLSYNEVDLLKPFSGSKASWAYNWGPSTPSGIPSGIEYVPMLWGGADDKTGPWHDAATKSIAEGSKHLLSFNEPDHPDQAKMTPEDAAKKHIQYMNPYASNSVKIGGPAVTNGEKEKNMGPDGWMTPFLNACHKKCRLDFMPVHWYGATTNFGESGFEKFLKNAHAAAGMPIWLTEFGSTAGSDADVESFLKSATELMDGLDYVQRYAYFMVADGKMVSGTEISPIGKAFIQ
;
A
#
# COMPACT_ATOMS: atom_id res chain seq x y z
N MET A 1 10.14 -5.16 -39.21
CA MET A 1 8.78 -5.72 -39.17
C MET A 1 8.80 -6.90 -38.22
N ARG A 2 8.17 -6.82 -37.04
CA ARG A 2 8.00 -7.97 -36.14
C ARG A 2 6.67 -8.62 -36.48
N SER A 3 6.69 -9.88 -36.92
CA SER A 3 5.50 -10.68 -37.19
C SER A 3 4.96 -11.21 -35.87
N SER A 4 3.68 -10.96 -35.57
CA SER A 4 2.99 -11.53 -34.42
C SER A 4 2.29 -12.81 -34.85
N THR A 5 2.72 -13.96 -34.34
CA THR A 5 2.05 -15.25 -34.56
C THR A 5 0.87 -15.38 -33.59
N PHE A 6 -0.34 -15.61 -34.12
CA PHE A 6 -1.53 -15.91 -33.31
C PHE A 6 -1.66 -17.43 -33.11
N TYR A 7 -1.97 -17.86 -31.88
CA TYR A 7 -2.31 -19.23 -31.54
C TYR A 7 -3.84 -19.37 -31.48
N SER A 8 -4.39 -20.49 -31.95
CA SER A 8 -5.80 -20.84 -31.76
C SER A 8 -5.89 -21.98 -30.76
N LEU A 9 -6.62 -21.80 -29.66
CA LEU A 9 -6.94 -22.89 -28.74
C LEU A 9 -8.23 -23.57 -29.18
N VAL A 10 -8.21 -24.90 -29.27
CA VAL A 10 -9.40 -25.73 -29.48
C VAL A 10 -9.70 -26.47 -28.17
N PHE A 11 -10.94 -26.38 -27.70
CA PHE A 11 -11.39 -27.11 -26.51
C PHE A 11 -12.31 -28.25 -26.95
N THR A 12 -11.99 -29.47 -26.52
CA THR A 12 -12.85 -30.64 -26.68
C THR A 12 -13.16 -31.21 -25.31
N THR A 13 -14.44 -31.27 -24.95
CA THR A 13 -14.91 -31.86 -23.70
C THR A 13 -15.52 -33.21 -24.01
N SER A 14 -15.04 -34.27 -23.35
CA SER A 14 -15.63 -35.61 -23.41
C SER A 14 -16.00 -36.04 -22.00
N ALA A 15 -17.29 -36.29 -21.75
CA ALA A 15 -17.76 -36.86 -20.49
C ALA A 15 -17.73 -38.39 -20.57
N LEU A 16 -17.03 -39.05 -19.66
CA LEU A 16 -17.05 -40.51 -19.53
C LEU A 16 -18.02 -40.91 -18.41
N LEU A 17 -19.08 -41.63 -18.77
CA LEU A 17 -20.08 -42.14 -17.83
C LEU A 17 -19.65 -43.52 -17.33
N VAL A 18 -19.15 -43.61 -16.10
CA VAL A 18 -18.84 -44.90 -15.47
C VAL A 18 -20.12 -45.45 -14.84
N GLN A 19 -20.70 -46.50 -15.42
CA GLN A 19 -21.87 -47.18 -14.85
C GLN A 19 -21.45 -48.26 -13.85
N GLY A 20 -21.91 -48.09 -12.59
CA GLY A 20 -22.42 -49.21 -11.78
C GLY A 20 -21.84 -49.35 -10.36
N VAL A 21 -22.53 -48.80 -9.34
CA VAL A 21 -22.61 -49.28 -7.92
C VAL A 21 -23.89 -48.67 -7.27
N PRO A 22 -24.66 -49.37 -6.39
CA PRO A 22 -26.00 -48.94 -5.97
C PRO A 22 -26.03 -47.95 -4.79
N PHE A 23 -27.05 -47.07 -4.84
CA PHE A 23 -27.62 -46.15 -3.83
C PHE A 23 -26.98 -46.11 -2.42
N GLY A 24 -26.36 -44.98 -2.08
CA GLY A 24 -26.04 -44.63 -0.69
C GLY A 24 -25.04 -43.50 -0.44
N GLU A 25 -24.20 -43.12 -1.41
CA GLU A 25 -23.19 -42.05 -1.23
C GLU A 25 -23.20 -41.12 -2.45
N ARG A 26 -22.95 -39.83 -2.19
CA ARG A 26 -23.13 -38.72 -3.15
C ARG A 26 -22.18 -38.85 -4.34
N ASP A 27 -22.73 -38.67 -5.55
CA ASP A 27 -21.98 -38.72 -6.81
C ASP A 27 -20.85 -37.68 -6.84
N VAL A 28 -19.60 -38.13 -6.99
CA VAL A 28 -18.45 -37.28 -7.29
C VAL A 28 -18.29 -37.24 -8.80
N VAL A 29 -18.66 -36.12 -9.42
CA VAL A 29 -18.39 -35.88 -10.85
C VAL A 29 -16.95 -35.36 -10.98
N VAL A 30 -16.07 -36.20 -11.51
CA VAL A 30 -14.70 -35.79 -11.90
C VAL A 30 -14.76 -35.39 -13.37
N GLU A 31 -14.69 -34.09 -13.67
CA GLU A 31 -14.49 -33.62 -15.04
C GLU A 31 -12.99 -33.56 -15.35
N GLU A 32 -12.52 -34.42 -16.25
CA GLU A 32 -11.19 -34.31 -16.82
C GLU A 32 -11.21 -33.34 -18.01
N VAL A 33 -10.49 -32.22 -17.89
CA VAL A 33 -10.32 -31.26 -18.98
C VAL A 33 -8.94 -31.48 -19.61
N THR A 34 -8.93 -31.97 -20.85
CA THR A 34 -7.70 -32.09 -21.65
C THR A 34 -7.58 -30.86 -22.54
N VAL A 35 -6.49 -30.09 -22.38
CA VAL A 35 -6.19 -28.94 -23.24
C VAL A 35 -5.09 -29.34 -24.22
N THR A 36 -5.36 -29.26 -25.51
CA THR A 36 -4.38 -29.54 -26.57
C THR A 36 -4.07 -28.25 -27.32
N ALA A 37 -2.80 -27.88 -27.39
CA ALA A 37 -2.35 -26.75 -28.21
C ALA A 37 -1.67 -27.28 -29.47
N GLU A 38 -2.25 -27.03 -30.64
CA GLU A 38 -1.64 -27.38 -31.92
C GLU A 38 -1.00 -26.15 -32.58
N ARG A 39 0.20 -26.33 -33.14
CA ARG A 39 0.82 -25.39 -34.09
C ARG A 39 0.45 -25.81 -35.51
N PRO A 40 0.04 -24.90 -36.39
CA PRO A 40 0.00 -25.20 -37.82
C PRO A 40 1.44 -25.24 -38.34
N ASN A 41 1.85 -26.40 -38.86
CA ASN A 41 3.14 -26.70 -39.48
C ASN A 41 4.39 -26.64 -38.58
N ASP A 42 4.63 -27.71 -37.82
CA ASP A 42 5.95 -28.36 -37.80
C ASP A 42 5.84 -29.72 -37.09
N SER A 43 6.41 -30.75 -37.71
CA SER A 43 6.32 -32.13 -37.26
C SER A 43 7.31 -32.43 -36.12
N PHE A 44 7.19 -31.83 -34.93
CA PHE A 44 7.88 -32.35 -33.73
C PHE A 44 7.19 -31.91 -32.41
N ALA A 45 6.98 -32.92 -31.55
CA ALA A 45 6.64 -32.89 -30.12
C ALA A 45 5.24 -32.34 -29.72
N THR A 46 4.30 -33.26 -29.51
CA THR A 46 3.08 -33.04 -28.72
C THR A 46 3.45 -32.97 -27.24
N ALA A 47 3.16 -31.86 -26.57
CA ALA A 47 3.22 -31.76 -25.11
C ALA A 47 1.79 -31.91 -24.55
N THR A 48 1.51 -33.03 -23.89
CA THR A 48 0.26 -33.25 -23.18
C THR A 48 0.45 -32.89 -21.71
N SER A 49 -0.43 -32.08 -21.14
CA SER A 49 -0.48 -31.85 -19.69
C SER A 49 -1.90 -32.13 -19.20
N THR A 50 -2.02 -33.10 -18.31
CA THR A 50 -3.25 -33.45 -17.61
C THR A 50 -3.33 -32.63 -16.33
N VAL A 51 -4.46 -31.94 -16.11
CA VAL A 51 -4.74 -31.24 -14.86
C VAL A 51 -5.88 -31.96 -14.16
N THR A 52 -5.62 -32.48 -12.96
CA THR A 52 -6.66 -33.03 -12.08
C THR A 52 -7.03 -31.95 -11.07
N ALA A 53 -8.29 -31.51 -11.07
CA ALA A 53 -8.81 -30.60 -10.04
C ALA A 53 -9.15 -31.40 -8.76
N ALA A 54 -8.78 -30.88 -7.59
CA ALA A 54 -9.16 -31.45 -6.30
C ALA A 54 -10.59 -30.98 -5.91
N PRO A 55 -11.37 -31.79 -5.16
CA PRO A 55 -12.74 -31.43 -4.80
C PRO A 55 -12.77 -30.28 -3.79
N ALA A 56 -13.69 -29.34 -3.99
CA ALA A 56 -14.00 -28.29 -3.02
C ALA A 56 -14.85 -28.86 -1.88
N TYR A 57 -14.50 -28.55 -0.62
CA TYR A 57 -15.34 -28.83 0.55
C TYR A 57 -16.16 -27.59 0.92
N GLU A 58 -17.43 -27.80 1.26
CA GLU A 58 -18.38 -26.78 1.66
C GLU A 58 -18.34 -26.60 3.19
N THR A 59 -18.33 -25.36 3.71
CA THR A 59 -18.47 -25.06 5.14
C THR A 59 -19.79 -24.33 5.40
N ASP A 60 -20.66 -24.93 6.20
CA ASP A 60 -21.97 -24.40 6.61
C ASP A 60 -21.87 -23.21 7.58
N TYR A 61 -22.69 -22.18 7.33
CA TYR A 61 -23.20 -21.26 8.36
C TYR A 61 -24.73 -21.22 8.26
N ALA A 62 -25.40 -21.54 9.37
CA ALA A 62 -26.83 -21.71 9.49
C ALA A 62 -27.61 -20.40 9.74
N SER A 63 -28.86 -20.35 9.27
CA SER A 63 -29.96 -19.66 9.97
C SER A 63 -31.33 -20.16 9.51
N ALA A 64 -32.22 -20.42 10.47
CA ALA A 64 -33.59 -20.88 10.29
C ALA A 64 -34.54 -19.78 9.77
N GLU A 65 -35.49 -20.12 8.90
CA GLU A 65 -36.93 -20.12 9.16
C GLU A 65 -37.72 -20.62 7.93
N SER A 66 -38.94 -21.11 8.20
CA SER A 66 -39.87 -21.85 7.35
C SER A 66 -40.60 -21.02 6.28
N ASP A 67 -40.86 -21.61 5.11
CA ASP A 67 -42.18 -21.98 4.56
C ASP A 67 -42.12 -22.09 3.01
N SER A 68 -43.15 -22.69 2.44
CA SER A 68 -43.24 -23.53 1.25
C SER A 68 -43.31 -22.87 -0.15
N THR A 69 -43.16 -23.76 -1.14
CA THR A 69 -43.61 -23.72 -2.57
C THR A 69 -42.65 -23.22 -3.66
N ASP A 70 -41.90 -24.19 -4.20
CA ASP A 70 -41.87 -24.61 -5.62
C ASP A 70 -41.95 -23.52 -6.71
N LYS A 71 -40.77 -23.11 -7.22
CA LYS A 71 -40.58 -22.61 -8.60
C LYS A 71 -39.19 -22.99 -9.12
N PHE A 72 -39.17 -23.81 -10.17
CA PHE A 72 -37.98 -24.08 -10.99
C PHE A 72 -37.53 -22.80 -11.71
N GLU A 73 -36.40 -22.24 -11.30
CA GLU A 73 -35.63 -21.23 -12.05
C GLU A 73 -34.26 -21.83 -12.39
N GLN A 74 -33.95 -21.81 -13.68
CA GLN A 74 -32.77 -22.43 -14.28
C GLN A 74 -31.52 -21.61 -13.93
N TYR A 75 -30.76 -22.02 -12.92
CA TYR A 75 -29.51 -21.35 -12.55
C TYR A 75 -28.43 -21.60 -13.62
N LYS A 76 -28.05 -20.55 -14.35
CA LYS A 76 -26.78 -20.54 -15.11
C LYS A 76 -25.62 -20.53 -14.10
N ARG A 77 -24.77 -21.54 -14.17
CA ARG A 77 -23.51 -21.58 -13.42
C ARG A 77 -22.43 -20.86 -14.23
N ASP A 78 -21.98 -19.71 -13.75
CA ASP A 78 -20.71 -19.11 -14.20
C ASP A 78 -19.58 -19.77 -13.39
N VAL A 79 -18.86 -20.69 -14.02
CA VAL A 79 -17.67 -21.33 -13.44
C VAL A 79 -16.45 -20.50 -13.80
N VAL A 80 -15.79 -19.90 -12.80
CA VAL A 80 -14.52 -19.17 -12.97
C VAL A 80 -13.36 -20.14 -12.83
N TYR A 81 -12.61 -20.38 -13.92
CA TYR A 81 -11.40 -21.19 -13.88
C TYR A 81 -10.19 -20.32 -13.51
N VAL A 82 -9.49 -20.65 -12.43
CA VAL A 82 -8.18 -20.05 -12.08
C VAL A 82 -7.09 -20.89 -12.74
N THR A 83 -6.34 -20.31 -13.68
CA THR A 83 -5.19 -20.96 -14.31
C THR A 83 -3.90 -20.47 -13.67
N THR A 84 -3.11 -21.39 -13.08
CA THR A 84 -1.74 -21.11 -12.66
C THR A 84 -0.79 -21.72 -13.69
N ALA A 85 -0.06 -20.88 -14.44
CA ALA A 85 0.98 -21.35 -15.35
C ALA A 85 2.29 -21.59 -14.58
N ILE A 86 2.78 -22.83 -14.60
CA ILE A 86 4.12 -23.16 -14.10
C ILE A 86 5.08 -23.10 -15.29
N VAL A 87 5.98 -22.10 -15.30
CA VAL A 87 7.05 -22.00 -16.32
C VAL A 87 8.19 -22.94 -15.92
N GLY A 88 8.42 -23.97 -16.74
CA GLY A 88 9.56 -24.88 -16.61
C GLY A 88 10.89 -24.18 -16.94
N LYS A 89 11.89 -24.38 -16.07
CA LYS A 89 13.25 -23.85 -16.18
C LYS A 89 14.03 -24.57 -17.28
N GLN A 90 14.63 -23.82 -18.21
CA GLN A 90 15.49 -24.33 -19.28
C GLN A 90 16.88 -24.73 -18.71
N PRO A 91 17.54 -25.82 -19.19
CA PRO A 91 18.85 -26.22 -18.70
C PRO A 91 20.00 -25.34 -19.25
N ASP A 92 20.99 -25.10 -18.39
CA ASP A 92 22.24 -24.36 -18.62
C ASP A 92 23.13 -25.01 -19.69
N ALA A 93 23.78 -24.17 -20.51
CA ALA A 93 24.88 -24.54 -21.38
C ALA A 93 26.22 -24.16 -20.74
N SER A 94 27.13 -25.14 -20.63
CA SER A 94 28.50 -24.99 -20.10
C SER A 94 29.47 -24.45 -21.19
N PRO A 95 30.66 -23.90 -20.81
CA PRO A 95 31.32 -22.81 -21.54
C PRO A 95 32.47 -23.25 -22.48
N ALA A 96 32.94 -22.29 -23.29
CA ALA A 96 34.19 -22.36 -24.06
C ALA A 96 35.07 -21.12 -23.79
N PRO A 97 36.39 -21.17 -24.07
CA PRO A 97 37.42 -20.66 -23.15
C PRO A 97 38.05 -19.29 -23.48
N ASP A 98 38.59 -18.70 -22.41
CA ASP A 98 39.81 -17.90 -22.22
C ASP A 98 40.40 -17.05 -23.37
N SER A 99 40.55 -15.75 -23.11
CA SER A 99 41.81 -15.06 -23.40
C SER A 99 42.00 -13.80 -22.54
N SER A 100 43.18 -13.73 -21.92
CA SER A 100 43.76 -12.64 -21.16
C SER A 100 43.88 -11.32 -21.94
N HIS A 101 43.79 -10.17 -21.25
CA HIS A 101 44.81 -9.09 -21.25
C HIS A 101 44.54 -7.95 -20.24
N LYS A 102 45.46 -7.84 -19.27
CA LYS A 102 46.24 -6.68 -18.78
C LYS A 102 45.59 -5.30 -18.48
N SER A 103 45.91 -4.84 -17.28
CA SER A 103 45.63 -3.57 -16.58
C SER A 103 45.88 -2.26 -17.35
N SER A 104 45.11 -1.22 -17.02
CA SER A 104 45.67 0.11 -16.69
C SER A 104 44.65 0.99 -15.96
N SER A 105 45.16 1.72 -14.98
CA SER A 105 44.55 2.81 -14.22
C SER A 105 44.45 4.09 -15.03
N SER A 106 43.41 4.89 -14.84
CA SER A 106 43.54 6.36 -14.87
C SER A 106 42.41 7.04 -14.09
N ASP A 107 42.86 7.82 -13.12
CA ASP A 107 42.19 8.87 -12.38
C ASP A 107 41.91 10.06 -13.33
N SER A 108 40.76 10.72 -13.21
CA SER A 108 40.54 12.09 -13.69
C SER A 108 39.28 12.67 -13.08
N SER A 109 39.51 13.70 -12.28
CA SER A 109 38.55 14.61 -11.68
C SER A 109 38.01 15.57 -12.75
N ASP A 110 36.71 15.85 -12.73
CA ASP A 110 36.18 17.07 -13.35
C ASP A 110 35.11 17.69 -12.43
N ASP A 111 35.45 18.91 -12.01
CA ASP A 111 34.71 19.87 -11.21
C ASP A 111 33.81 20.67 -12.15
N ASP A 112 32.47 20.54 -12.01
CA ASP A 112 31.53 21.45 -12.67
C ASP A 112 30.49 21.94 -11.64
N SER A 113 30.84 23.06 -11.04
CA SER A 113 30.07 23.81 -10.05
C SER A 113 28.88 24.52 -10.70
N LYS A 114 27.79 23.79 -10.90
CA LYS A 114 26.46 24.41 -11.07
C LYS A 114 25.88 24.78 -9.71
N SER A 115 25.88 26.09 -9.46
CA SER A 115 25.21 26.79 -8.36
C SER A 115 23.73 26.37 -8.23
N LYS A 116 23.46 25.48 -7.27
CA LYS A 116 22.11 25.19 -6.78
C LYS A 116 21.56 26.45 -6.10
N PRO A 117 20.32 26.87 -6.38
CA PRO A 117 19.75 28.03 -5.71
C PRO A 117 19.60 27.74 -4.21
N SER A 118 20.12 28.70 -3.43
CA SER A 118 19.85 29.01 -2.03
C SER A 118 18.71 28.23 -1.37
N SER A 119 19.06 27.53 -0.29
CA SER A 119 18.19 27.02 0.76
C SER A 119 16.99 27.93 1.05
N GLY A 120 15.80 27.50 0.62
CA GLY A 120 14.57 27.91 1.29
C GLY A 120 14.62 27.30 2.68
N GLY A 121 14.46 28.11 3.73
CA GLY A 121 14.45 27.63 5.11
C GLY A 121 13.56 26.40 5.22
N SER A 122 14.06 25.33 5.83
CA SER A 122 13.34 24.06 5.93
C SER A 122 11.98 24.34 6.55
N ALA A 123 10.92 24.18 5.75
CA ALA A 123 9.57 24.20 6.29
C ALA A 123 9.51 23.11 7.37
N ASN A 124 8.99 23.45 8.54
CA ASN A 124 8.84 22.51 9.65
C ASN A 124 8.07 21.27 9.17
N LYS A 125 8.71 20.10 9.15
CA LYS A 125 8.16 18.84 8.62
C LYS A 125 7.36 18.02 9.65
N ARG A 126 7.61 18.27 10.94
CA ARG A 126 7.05 17.52 12.08
C ARG A 126 5.54 17.74 12.20
N GLY A 127 4.81 16.64 12.35
CA GLY A 127 3.37 16.60 12.57
C GLY A 127 2.99 15.88 13.84
N LEU A 128 1.78 16.15 14.32
CA LEU A 128 1.19 15.54 15.51
C LEU A 128 0.06 14.60 15.09
N SER A 129 0.27 13.29 15.23
CA SER A 129 -0.81 12.30 15.18
C SER A 129 -1.47 12.24 16.56
N TYR A 130 -2.79 12.29 16.67
CA TYR A 130 -3.47 12.39 17.97
C TYR A 130 -4.89 11.84 17.94
N ASN A 131 -5.48 11.54 19.10
CA ASN A 131 -6.92 11.31 19.23
C ASN A 131 -7.58 12.44 20.02
N GLU A 132 -6.99 12.78 21.16
CA GLU A 132 -7.50 13.82 22.07
C GLU A 132 -6.88 15.18 21.75
N VAL A 133 -7.67 16.10 21.19
CA VAL A 133 -7.18 17.43 20.76
C VAL A 133 -6.57 18.25 21.91
N ASP A 134 -7.06 18.07 23.14
CA ASP A 134 -6.56 18.78 24.31
C ASP A 134 -5.11 18.44 24.65
N LEU A 135 -4.62 17.26 24.25
CA LEU A 135 -3.22 16.86 24.43
C LEU A 135 -2.26 17.56 23.48
N LEU A 136 -2.78 18.34 22.51
CA LEU A 136 -1.95 19.16 21.62
C LEU A 136 -1.52 20.48 22.27
N LYS A 137 -2.20 20.96 23.31
CA LYS A 137 -1.92 22.26 23.97
C LYS A 137 -0.44 22.46 24.33
N PRO A 138 0.27 21.46 24.90
CA PRO A 138 1.67 21.64 25.29
C PRO A 138 2.60 21.83 24.08
N PHE A 139 2.19 21.42 22.88
CA PHE A 139 2.97 21.54 21.64
C PHE A 139 2.81 22.90 20.94
N SER A 140 2.01 23.82 21.49
CA SER A 140 1.87 25.17 20.96
C SER A 140 3.22 25.90 20.89
N GLY A 141 3.59 26.43 19.73
CA GLY A 141 4.87 27.11 19.51
C GLY A 141 6.08 26.16 19.35
N SER A 142 5.86 24.85 19.30
CA SER A 142 6.92 23.88 18.96
C SER A 142 7.25 23.89 17.46
N LYS A 143 8.17 23.01 17.04
CA LYS A 143 8.46 22.78 15.61
C LYS A 143 7.35 22.03 14.87
N ALA A 144 6.26 21.63 15.51
CA ALA A 144 5.13 21.02 14.82
C ALA A 144 4.40 22.05 13.95
N SER A 145 4.07 21.69 12.71
CA SER A 145 3.39 22.58 11.75
C SER A 145 2.05 22.04 11.26
N TRP A 146 1.75 20.77 11.54
CA TRP A 146 0.51 20.12 11.12
C TRP A 146 0.09 19.03 12.10
N ALA A 147 -1.17 18.63 12.04
CA ALA A 147 -1.73 17.57 12.87
C ALA A 147 -2.83 16.82 12.12
N TYR A 148 -3.04 15.56 12.48
CA TYR A 148 -4.15 14.75 11.99
C TYR A 148 -4.56 13.72 13.06
N ASN A 149 -5.80 13.23 12.98
CA ASN A 149 -6.38 12.31 13.97
C ASN A 149 -7.17 11.17 13.35
N TRP A 150 -6.82 10.76 12.13
CA TRP A 150 -7.55 9.75 11.34
C TRP A 150 -9.02 10.11 11.03
N GLY A 151 -9.48 11.30 11.42
CA GLY A 151 -10.83 11.79 11.23
C GLY A 151 -10.98 12.69 10.01
N PRO A 152 -12.22 12.93 9.55
CA PRO A 152 -12.48 13.74 8.36
C PRO A 152 -12.65 15.23 8.65
N SER A 153 -12.80 15.63 9.93
CA SER A 153 -13.25 16.96 10.32
C SER A 153 -12.28 17.62 11.29
N THR A 154 -11.91 18.88 11.02
CA THR A 154 -11.13 19.71 11.94
C THR A 154 -11.81 19.81 13.31
N PRO A 155 -11.15 19.34 14.39
CA PRO A 155 -11.64 19.55 15.74
C PRO A 155 -11.46 21.00 16.18
N SER A 156 -12.34 21.48 17.07
CA SER A 156 -12.06 22.71 17.81
C SER A 156 -10.86 22.51 18.73
N GLY A 157 -9.95 23.49 18.80
CA GLY A 157 -8.84 23.46 19.75
C GLY A 157 -7.48 23.07 19.16
N ILE A 158 -7.36 22.95 17.83
CA ILE A 158 -6.05 22.86 17.18
C ILE A 158 -5.20 24.09 17.55
N PRO A 159 -3.96 23.91 18.04
CA PRO A 159 -3.10 25.04 18.36
C PRO A 159 -2.85 25.96 17.15
N SER A 160 -2.78 27.27 17.40
CA SER A 160 -2.49 28.25 16.35
C SER A 160 -1.17 27.95 15.65
N GLY A 161 -1.16 28.08 14.32
CA GLY A 161 0.02 27.79 13.49
C GLY A 161 0.19 26.32 13.10
N ILE A 162 -0.68 25.43 13.60
CA ILE A 162 -0.73 24.02 13.21
C ILE A 162 -1.88 23.82 12.22
N GLU A 163 -1.57 23.35 11.03
CA GLU A 163 -2.57 22.94 10.04
C GLU A 163 -3.21 21.61 10.44
N TYR A 164 -4.54 21.55 10.53
CA TYR A 164 -5.22 20.26 10.57
C TYR A 164 -5.34 19.64 9.17
N VAL A 165 -5.02 18.36 9.05
CA VAL A 165 -5.09 17.60 7.80
C VAL A 165 -6.17 16.52 7.92
N PRO A 166 -7.36 16.71 7.33
CA PRO A 166 -8.43 15.72 7.37
C PRO A 166 -8.08 14.47 6.57
N MET A 167 -8.61 13.34 7.00
CA MET A 167 -8.43 12.03 6.36
C MET A 167 -9.77 11.39 6.00
N LEU A 168 -9.88 10.94 4.75
CA LEU A 168 -10.89 9.95 4.37
C LEU A 168 -10.36 8.57 4.74
N TRP A 169 -10.68 8.10 5.94
CA TRP A 169 -10.05 6.92 6.52
C TRP A 169 -10.24 5.64 5.71
N GLY A 170 -11.38 5.43 5.06
CA GLY A 170 -11.65 4.21 4.31
C GLY A 170 -12.78 4.35 3.30
N GLY A 171 -13.02 3.29 2.53
CA GLY A 171 -14.00 3.28 1.44
C GLY A 171 -15.44 2.98 1.84
N ALA A 172 -15.72 2.63 3.09
CA ALA A 172 -17.05 2.28 3.56
C ALA A 172 -18.00 3.50 3.58
N ASP A 173 -19.31 3.27 3.52
CA ASP A 173 -20.33 4.32 3.41
C ASP A 173 -20.37 5.25 4.63
N ASP A 174 -20.09 4.72 5.82
CA ASP A 174 -19.99 5.51 7.05
C ASP A 174 -18.77 6.44 7.08
N LYS A 175 -17.75 6.16 6.24
CA LYS A 175 -16.58 7.02 6.04
C LYS A 175 -16.77 8.00 4.88
N THR A 176 -17.32 7.53 3.77
CA THR A 176 -17.47 8.32 2.54
C THR A 176 -18.69 9.25 2.58
N GLY A 177 -19.77 8.87 3.27
CA GLY A 177 -20.98 9.68 3.43
C GLY A 177 -20.73 11.08 3.99
N PRO A 178 -20.05 11.25 5.14
CA PRO A 178 -19.77 12.58 5.70
C PRO A 178 -18.61 13.31 5.02
N TRP A 179 -17.85 12.66 4.14
CA TRP A 179 -16.57 13.17 3.64
C TRP A 179 -16.71 14.52 2.93
N HIS A 180 -17.76 14.70 2.13
CA HIS A 180 -17.90 15.92 1.35
C HIS A 180 -17.99 17.18 2.22
N ASP A 181 -18.90 17.16 3.18
CA ASP A 181 -19.13 18.28 4.08
C ASP A 181 -17.92 18.51 4.98
N ALA A 182 -17.31 17.42 5.48
CA ALA A 182 -16.16 17.47 6.37
C ALA A 182 -14.89 18.03 5.68
N ALA A 183 -14.55 17.56 4.49
CA ALA A 183 -13.42 18.05 3.72
C ALA A 183 -13.62 19.51 3.30
N THR A 184 -14.81 19.86 2.80
CA THR A 184 -15.14 21.23 2.39
C THR A 184 -15.02 22.21 3.56
N LYS A 185 -15.55 21.84 4.73
CA LYS A 185 -15.43 22.64 5.94
C LYS A 185 -13.98 22.78 6.39
N SER A 186 -13.22 21.69 6.43
CA SER A 186 -11.82 21.71 6.87
C SER A 186 -10.96 22.60 5.94
N ILE A 187 -11.19 22.56 4.62
CA ILE A 187 -10.53 23.45 3.66
C ILE A 187 -10.89 24.92 3.93
N ALA A 188 -12.16 25.23 4.18
CA ALA A 188 -12.61 26.58 4.51
C ALA A 188 -11.99 27.11 5.82
N GLU A 189 -11.66 26.21 6.75
CA GLU A 189 -10.98 26.51 8.02
C GLU A 189 -9.44 26.56 7.89
N GLY A 190 -8.90 26.30 6.70
CA GLY A 190 -7.50 26.52 6.37
C GLY A 190 -6.67 25.26 6.11
N SER A 191 -7.29 24.07 6.08
CA SER A 191 -6.60 22.85 5.61
C SER A 191 -6.16 23.02 4.15
N LYS A 192 -4.89 22.75 3.88
CA LYS A 192 -4.24 22.80 2.56
C LYS A 192 -3.85 21.42 2.06
N HIS A 193 -4.06 20.38 2.86
CA HIS A 193 -3.78 19.00 2.52
C HIS A 193 -4.95 18.11 2.93
N LEU A 194 -5.21 17.06 2.15
CA LEU A 194 -6.15 15.99 2.51
C LEU A 194 -5.43 14.65 2.41
N LEU A 195 -5.72 13.72 3.33
CA LEU A 195 -5.21 12.36 3.32
C LEU A 195 -6.30 11.38 2.85
N SER A 196 -5.89 10.41 2.02
CA SER A 196 -6.74 9.28 1.63
C SER A 196 -6.55 8.11 2.61
N PHE A 197 -7.23 6.99 2.31
CA PHE A 197 -7.42 5.81 3.14
C PHE A 197 -6.23 5.35 4.00
N ASN A 198 -6.54 4.93 5.21
CA ASN A 198 -5.58 4.46 6.22
C ASN A 198 -5.35 2.95 6.10
N GLU A 199 -4.11 2.55 5.78
CA GLU A 199 -3.67 1.16 5.69
C GLU A 199 -4.66 0.27 4.92
N PRO A 200 -5.01 0.63 3.67
CA PRO A 200 -5.90 -0.21 2.87
C PRO A 200 -5.30 -1.60 2.59
N ASP A 201 -3.99 -1.75 2.76
CA ASP A 201 -3.26 -3.01 2.68
C ASP A 201 -3.37 -3.89 3.93
N HIS A 202 -3.92 -3.38 5.03
CA HIS A 202 -4.08 -4.14 6.28
C HIS A 202 -5.55 -4.59 6.50
N PRO A 203 -5.79 -5.87 6.84
CA PRO A 203 -7.14 -6.44 6.94
C PRO A 203 -8.01 -5.83 8.06
N ASP A 204 -7.38 -5.33 9.12
CA ASP A 204 -8.08 -4.73 10.27
C ASP A 204 -8.24 -3.21 10.16
N GLN A 205 -7.88 -2.62 9.01
CA GLN A 205 -7.87 -1.18 8.77
C GLN A 205 -8.87 -0.83 7.67
N ALA A 206 -8.53 0.06 6.72
CA ALA A 206 -9.45 0.39 5.63
C ALA A 206 -9.77 -0.81 4.73
N LYS A 207 -8.84 -1.79 4.65
CA LYS A 207 -8.96 -3.06 3.90
C LYS A 207 -9.59 -2.88 2.52
N MET A 208 -8.78 -2.47 1.55
CA MET A 208 -9.24 -2.19 0.18
C MET A 208 -8.29 -2.81 -0.83
N THR A 209 -8.82 -3.28 -1.96
CA THR A 209 -7.95 -3.63 -3.08
C THR A 209 -7.41 -2.35 -3.73
N PRO A 210 -6.25 -2.42 -4.40
CA PRO A 210 -5.73 -1.31 -5.18
C PRO A 210 -6.73 -0.70 -6.18
N GLU A 211 -7.54 -1.52 -6.83
CA GLU A 211 -8.53 -1.10 -7.84
C GLU A 211 -9.72 -0.35 -7.21
N ASP A 212 -10.26 -0.87 -6.10
CA ASP A 212 -11.35 -0.19 -5.40
C ASP A 212 -10.87 1.13 -4.78
N ALA A 213 -9.66 1.12 -4.20
CA ALA A 213 -9.03 2.34 -3.70
C ALA A 213 -8.81 3.37 -4.82
N ALA A 214 -8.31 2.97 -5.99
CA ALA A 214 -8.16 3.88 -7.13
C ALA A 214 -9.51 4.49 -7.56
N LYS A 215 -10.55 3.66 -7.68
CA LYS A 215 -11.90 4.11 -8.04
C LYS A 215 -12.45 5.12 -7.02
N LYS A 216 -12.38 4.78 -5.72
CA LYS A 216 -12.89 5.64 -4.65
C LYS A 216 -12.04 6.89 -4.45
N HIS A 217 -10.73 6.81 -4.65
CA HIS A 217 -9.86 7.99 -4.62
C HIS A 217 -10.25 8.96 -5.74
N ILE A 218 -10.48 8.46 -6.96
CA ILE A 218 -10.97 9.29 -8.07
C ILE A 218 -12.32 9.93 -7.74
N GLN A 219 -13.22 9.17 -7.11
CA GLN A 219 -14.55 9.66 -6.78
C GLN A 219 -14.54 10.71 -5.66
N TYR A 220 -13.78 10.46 -4.59
CA TYR A 220 -13.90 11.20 -3.34
C TYR A 220 -12.74 12.15 -3.04
N MET A 221 -11.55 11.93 -3.62
CA MET A 221 -10.38 12.77 -3.35
C MET A 221 -10.09 13.75 -4.48
N ASN A 222 -10.15 13.29 -5.74
CA ASN A 222 -9.87 14.16 -6.89
C ASN A 222 -10.64 15.48 -6.93
N PRO A 223 -11.93 15.57 -6.53
CA PRO A 223 -12.68 16.82 -6.60
C PRO A 223 -12.05 18.00 -5.83
N TYR A 224 -11.19 17.72 -4.85
CA TYR A 224 -10.53 18.74 -4.04
C TYR A 224 -9.15 19.16 -4.56
N ALA A 225 -8.60 18.44 -5.54
CA ALA A 225 -7.27 18.73 -6.07
C ALA A 225 -7.24 20.11 -6.73
N SER A 226 -6.39 21.00 -6.21
CA SER A 226 -6.25 22.37 -6.71
C SER A 226 -4.84 22.92 -6.47
N ASN A 227 -4.58 24.16 -6.89
CA ASN A 227 -3.31 24.82 -6.56
C ASN A 227 -3.18 25.13 -5.06
N SER A 228 -4.29 25.21 -4.32
CA SER A 228 -4.34 25.53 -2.89
C SER A 228 -4.52 24.33 -1.97
N VAL A 229 -4.91 23.16 -2.51
CA VAL A 229 -5.15 21.93 -1.75
C VAL A 229 -4.41 20.76 -2.40
N LYS A 230 -3.54 20.12 -1.60
CA LYS A 230 -2.69 18.99 -1.99
C LYS A 230 -3.30 17.67 -1.53
N ILE A 231 -3.27 16.67 -2.39
CA ILE A 231 -3.92 15.37 -2.15
C ILE A 231 -2.89 14.29 -1.88
N GLY A 232 -2.97 13.71 -0.68
CA GLY A 232 -2.23 12.51 -0.31
C GLY A 232 -2.93 11.25 -0.79
N GLY A 233 -2.16 10.30 -1.31
CA GLY A 233 -2.64 8.94 -1.60
C GLY A 233 -3.01 8.15 -0.34
N PRO A 234 -3.44 6.88 -0.50
CA PRO A 234 -3.65 5.99 0.64
C PRO A 234 -2.34 5.69 1.37
N ALA A 235 -2.38 5.64 2.70
CA ALA A 235 -1.23 5.36 3.55
C ALA A 235 -1.01 3.86 3.70
N VAL A 236 0.08 3.31 3.15
CA VAL A 236 0.38 1.88 3.28
C VAL A 236 1.28 1.57 4.46
N THR A 237 1.17 0.36 5.00
CA THR A 237 2.07 -0.15 6.07
C THR A 237 3.53 -0.31 5.59
N ASN A 238 4.44 -0.69 6.50
CA ASN A 238 5.76 -1.22 6.13
C ASN A 238 5.76 -2.74 5.87
N GLY A 239 4.61 -3.31 5.51
CA GLY A 239 4.45 -4.71 5.16
C GLY A 239 5.20 -5.11 3.88
N GLU A 240 5.38 -6.42 3.73
CA GLU A 240 6.19 -7.01 2.66
C GLU A 240 5.38 -7.26 1.39
N LYS A 241 6.05 -7.19 0.23
CA LYS A 241 5.44 -7.38 -1.09
C LYS A 241 4.74 -8.73 -1.21
N GLU A 242 5.35 -9.77 -0.67
CA GLU A 242 4.87 -11.16 -0.71
C GLU A 242 3.53 -11.33 0.00
N LYS A 243 3.17 -10.40 0.88
CA LYS A 243 1.88 -10.33 1.58
C LYS A 243 0.89 -9.38 0.91
N ASN A 244 1.23 -8.85 -0.27
CA ASN A 244 0.50 -7.79 -0.96
C ASN A 244 0.34 -6.52 -0.12
N MET A 245 1.36 -6.18 0.67
CA MET A 245 1.36 -5.03 1.55
C MET A 245 2.48 -4.04 1.22
N GLY A 246 2.35 -2.84 1.78
CA GLY A 246 3.38 -1.81 1.73
C GLY A 246 3.67 -1.22 0.35
N PRO A 247 4.81 -0.52 0.20
CA PRO A 247 5.12 0.25 -1.01
C PRO A 247 5.15 -0.57 -2.31
N ASP A 248 5.76 -1.76 -2.26
CA ASP A 248 5.92 -2.60 -3.43
C ASP A 248 4.71 -3.52 -3.67
N GLY A 249 4.08 -4.02 -2.59
CA GLY A 249 3.00 -5.00 -2.67
C GLY A 249 1.63 -4.40 -2.91
N TRP A 250 1.37 -3.17 -2.44
CA TRP A 250 0.04 -2.55 -2.54
C TRP A 250 0.07 -1.18 -3.21
N MET A 251 0.99 -0.29 -2.81
CA MET A 251 1.03 1.07 -3.33
C MET A 251 1.34 1.12 -4.83
N THR A 252 2.31 0.33 -5.29
CA THR A 252 2.65 0.25 -6.72
C THR A 252 1.46 -0.25 -7.57
N PRO A 253 0.76 -1.35 -7.21
CA PRO A 253 -0.50 -1.73 -7.85
C PRO A 253 -1.57 -0.63 -7.84
N PHE A 254 -1.73 0.12 -6.74
CA PHE A 254 -2.71 1.22 -6.66
C PHE A 254 -2.39 2.32 -7.67
N LEU A 255 -1.12 2.75 -7.73
CA LEU A 255 -0.67 3.75 -8.70
C LEU A 255 -0.90 3.29 -10.15
N ASN A 256 -0.75 1.99 -10.42
CA ASN A 256 -1.08 1.42 -11.72
C ASN A 256 -2.58 1.42 -12.00
N ALA A 257 -3.40 0.99 -11.03
CA ALA A 257 -4.86 0.96 -11.13
C ALA A 257 -5.47 2.35 -11.30
N CYS A 258 -4.80 3.39 -10.82
CA CYS A 258 -5.18 4.77 -11.09
C CYS A 258 -5.18 5.13 -12.58
N HIS A 259 -4.41 4.44 -13.44
CA HIS A 259 -4.26 4.75 -14.87
C HIS A 259 -4.03 6.26 -15.14
N LYS A 260 -3.24 6.91 -14.29
CA LYS A 260 -2.99 8.38 -14.30
C LYS A 260 -4.23 9.27 -14.10
N LYS A 261 -5.34 8.72 -13.60
CA LYS A 261 -6.59 9.44 -13.30
C LYS A 261 -6.70 9.88 -11.85
N CYS A 262 -5.97 9.26 -10.91
CA CYS A 262 -5.87 9.76 -9.54
C CYS A 262 -5.09 11.09 -9.52
N ARG A 263 -5.56 12.06 -8.74
CA ARG A 263 -4.87 13.32 -8.47
C ARG A 263 -4.08 13.14 -7.18
N LEU A 264 -2.76 13.02 -7.30
CA LEU A 264 -1.85 12.75 -6.19
C LEU A 264 -0.73 13.79 -6.20
N ASP A 265 -0.46 14.40 -5.06
CA ASP A 265 0.67 15.31 -4.85
C ASP A 265 1.78 14.65 -4.00
N PHE A 266 1.42 13.69 -3.14
CA PHE A 266 2.35 12.94 -2.30
C PHE A 266 1.77 11.58 -1.89
N MET A 267 2.63 10.66 -1.47
CA MET A 267 2.23 9.34 -0.96
C MET A 267 2.52 9.19 0.55
N PRO A 268 1.47 9.03 1.37
CA PRO A 268 1.64 8.64 2.77
C PRO A 268 2.13 7.20 2.91
N VAL A 269 2.98 6.93 3.90
CA VAL A 269 3.47 5.61 4.27
C VAL A 269 3.65 5.51 5.78
N HIS A 270 3.55 4.29 6.32
CA HIS A 270 3.72 4.01 7.74
C HIS A 270 4.89 3.09 8.00
N TRP A 271 5.57 3.26 9.14
CA TRP A 271 6.64 2.37 9.56
C TRP A 271 6.59 2.04 11.04
N TYR A 272 6.58 0.75 11.37
CA TYR A 272 6.74 0.26 12.73
C TYR A 272 7.87 -0.76 12.81
N GLY A 273 8.79 -0.57 13.75
CA GLY A 273 9.93 -1.46 13.95
C GLY A 273 10.72 -1.18 15.22
N ALA A 274 11.66 -2.08 15.56
CA ALA A 274 12.54 -1.88 16.70
C ALA A 274 13.45 -0.66 16.50
N THR A 275 13.83 0.03 17.59
CA THR A 275 14.75 1.18 17.55
C THR A 275 16.11 0.84 16.91
N THR A 276 16.53 -0.43 16.99
CA THR A 276 17.76 -0.93 16.38
C THR A 276 17.68 -1.08 14.85
N ASN A 277 16.46 -1.06 14.27
CA ASN A 277 16.24 -1.21 12.84
C ASN A 277 16.25 0.15 12.10
N PHE A 278 17.24 1.00 12.38
CA PHE A 278 17.29 2.37 11.89
C PHE A 278 17.98 2.55 10.52
N GLY A 279 19.14 1.92 10.32
CA GLY A 279 20.06 2.24 9.23
C GLY A 279 19.67 1.73 7.84
N GLU A 280 20.67 1.54 6.97
CA GLU A 280 20.54 1.19 5.54
C GLU A 280 19.83 -0.14 5.24
N SER A 281 19.57 -0.98 6.25
CA SER A 281 18.78 -2.20 6.14
C SER A 281 17.36 -2.07 6.70
N GLY A 282 17.03 -0.95 7.36
CA GLY A 282 15.83 -0.75 8.14
C GLY A 282 15.03 0.50 7.74
N PHE A 283 14.83 1.41 8.69
CA PHE A 283 14.05 2.64 8.53
C PHE A 283 14.51 3.48 7.33
N GLU A 284 15.83 3.73 7.19
CA GLU A 284 16.36 4.49 6.06
C GLU A 284 16.08 3.79 4.71
N LYS A 285 16.23 2.47 4.66
CA LYS A 285 15.92 1.67 3.46
C LYS A 285 14.45 1.76 3.10
N PHE A 286 13.57 1.69 4.10
CA PHE A 286 12.14 1.81 3.90
C PHE A 286 11.78 3.15 3.26
N LEU A 287 12.30 4.27 3.77
CA LEU A 287 12.04 5.60 3.20
C LEU A 287 12.52 5.71 1.75
N LYS A 288 13.71 5.19 1.45
CA LYS A 288 14.26 5.16 0.07
C LYS A 288 13.36 4.34 -0.86
N ASN A 289 12.95 3.15 -0.43
CA ASN A 289 12.11 2.25 -1.21
C ASN A 289 10.69 2.82 -1.42
N ALA A 290 10.09 3.39 -0.36
CA ALA A 290 8.80 4.04 -0.43
C ALA A 290 8.80 5.19 -1.45
N HIS A 291 9.81 6.05 -1.41
CA HIS A 291 9.95 7.13 -2.39
C HIS A 291 10.14 6.60 -3.82
N ALA A 292 10.97 5.56 -4.01
CA ALA A 292 11.19 4.96 -5.31
C ALA A 292 9.91 4.33 -5.90
N ALA A 293 9.12 3.62 -5.08
CA ALA A 293 7.84 3.05 -5.48
C ALA A 293 6.79 4.13 -5.77
N ALA A 294 6.78 5.21 -5.00
CA ALA A 294 5.83 6.32 -5.18
C ALA A 294 6.12 7.15 -6.44
N GLY A 295 7.39 7.36 -6.77
CA GLY A 295 7.82 8.26 -7.85
C GLY A 295 7.47 9.73 -7.60
N MET A 296 7.13 10.09 -6.36
CA MET A 296 6.75 11.42 -5.90
C MET A 296 7.08 11.58 -4.41
N PRO A 297 7.07 12.80 -3.85
CA PRO A 297 7.36 13.00 -2.44
C PRO A 297 6.47 12.15 -1.52
N ILE A 298 7.03 11.75 -0.37
CA ILE A 298 6.33 10.94 0.63
C ILE A 298 6.07 11.73 1.91
N TRP A 299 5.00 11.33 2.60
CA TRP A 299 4.75 11.70 3.98
C TRP A 299 4.84 10.44 4.84
N LEU A 300 5.61 10.49 5.93
CA LEU A 300 5.64 9.40 6.90
C LEU A 300 4.59 9.69 7.98
N THR A 301 3.32 9.46 7.66
CA THR A 301 2.19 9.85 8.52
C THR A 301 2.16 9.10 9.84
N GLU A 302 2.76 7.90 9.88
CA GLU A 302 3.02 7.18 11.12
C GLU A 302 4.43 6.60 11.10
N PHE A 303 5.15 6.81 12.19
CA PHE A 303 6.25 5.93 12.54
C PHE A 303 6.33 5.69 14.04
N GLY A 304 6.69 4.47 14.44
CA GLY A 304 6.68 4.08 15.84
C GLY A 304 7.69 2.97 16.16
N SER A 305 8.21 3.00 17.39
CA SER A 305 9.08 1.95 17.89
C SER A 305 8.27 0.79 18.47
N THR A 306 8.52 -0.43 18.02
CA THR A 306 7.87 -1.65 18.55
C THR A 306 8.67 -2.35 19.65
N ALA A 307 9.92 -1.95 19.84
CA ALA A 307 10.81 -2.44 20.89
C ALA A 307 11.91 -1.41 21.18
N GLY A 308 12.40 -1.40 22.43
CA GLY A 308 13.40 -0.47 22.96
C GLY A 308 12.97 0.09 24.32
N SER A 309 13.93 0.56 25.11
CA SER A 309 13.65 1.38 26.30
C SER A 309 13.25 2.80 25.89
N ASP A 310 12.67 3.59 26.81
CA ASP A 310 12.34 5.01 26.53
C ASP A 310 13.57 5.79 26.06
N ALA A 311 14.75 5.53 26.63
CA ALA A 311 16.00 6.15 26.21
C ALA A 311 16.42 5.75 24.77
N ASP A 312 16.14 4.51 24.37
CA ASP A 312 16.37 4.05 23.00
C ASP A 312 15.40 4.74 22.03
N VAL A 313 14.14 4.91 22.43
CA VAL A 313 13.12 5.60 21.62
C VAL A 313 13.47 7.07 21.46
N GLU A 314 13.90 7.75 22.53
CA GLU A 314 14.37 9.14 22.46
C GLU A 314 15.56 9.29 21.50
N SER A 315 16.53 8.36 21.56
CA SER A 315 17.71 8.36 20.69
C SER A 315 17.36 8.07 19.23
N PHE A 316 16.43 7.13 19.02
CA PHE A 316 15.87 6.84 17.70
C PHE A 316 15.16 8.07 17.12
N LEU A 317 14.32 8.75 17.89
CA LEU A 317 13.58 9.94 17.43
C LEU A 317 14.51 11.07 17.02
N LYS A 318 15.57 11.34 17.79
CA LYS A 318 16.57 12.36 17.42
C LYS A 318 17.21 12.03 16.07
N SER A 319 17.67 10.79 15.91
CA SER A 319 18.30 10.33 14.66
C SER A 319 17.31 10.33 13.48
N ALA A 320 16.08 9.87 13.69
CA ALA A 320 15.07 9.78 12.63
C ALA A 320 14.60 11.14 12.16
N THR A 321 14.41 12.08 13.08
CA THR A 321 14.01 13.44 12.72
C THR A 321 15.13 14.21 12.04
N GLU A 322 16.39 14.05 12.49
CA GLU A 322 17.56 14.60 11.80
C GLU A 322 17.69 14.07 10.37
N LEU A 323 17.57 12.75 10.18
CA LEU A 323 17.58 12.12 8.87
C LEU A 323 16.46 12.69 7.98
N MET A 324 15.20 12.65 8.43
CA MET A 324 14.05 13.08 7.62
C MET A 324 14.04 14.59 7.32
N ASP A 325 14.61 15.41 8.20
CA ASP A 325 14.81 16.84 7.93
C ASP A 325 15.76 17.04 6.73
N GLY A 326 16.79 16.21 6.59
CA GLY A 326 17.75 16.23 5.48
C GLY A 326 17.26 15.61 4.17
N LEU A 327 16.15 14.86 4.18
CA LEU A 327 15.62 14.19 2.98
C LEU A 327 14.59 15.07 2.27
N ASP A 328 14.94 15.64 1.11
CA ASP A 328 14.04 16.51 0.30
C ASP A 328 12.74 15.81 -0.11
N TYR A 329 12.77 14.50 -0.32
CA TYR A 329 11.61 13.70 -0.72
C TYR A 329 10.68 13.33 0.45
N VAL A 330 11.13 13.49 1.70
CA VAL A 330 10.26 13.38 2.88
C VAL A 330 9.79 14.78 3.21
N GLN A 331 8.51 15.07 2.91
CA GLN A 331 7.97 16.43 3.07
C GLN A 331 7.37 16.67 4.45
N ARG A 332 6.76 15.64 5.05
CA ARG A 332 6.18 15.69 6.39
C ARG A 332 6.24 14.32 7.06
N TYR A 333 6.27 14.31 8.39
CA TYR A 333 6.27 13.08 9.16
C TYR A 333 5.65 13.28 10.56
N ALA A 334 5.02 12.24 11.12
CA ALA A 334 4.44 12.29 12.47
C ALA A 334 4.75 10.99 13.24
N TYR A 335 5.29 11.15 14.45
CA TYR A 335 5.51 10.00 15.34
C TYR A 335 4.16 9.51 15.88
N PHE A 336 4.03 8.20 16.06
CA PHE A 336 2.84 7.58 16.63
C PHE A 336 2.99 7.41 18.15
N MET A 337 2.36 8.21 19.00
CA MET A 337 1.45 9.33 18.73
C MET A 337 1.38 10.27 19.95
N VAL A 338 0.73 11.42 19.79
CA VAL A 338 0.34 12.27 20.92
C VAL A 338 -0.75 11.58 21.74
N ALA A 339 -0.35 11.06 22.88
CA ALA A 339 -1.20 10.47 23.91
C ALA A 339 -0.49 10.59 25.27
N ASP A 340 -1.27 10.56 26.36
CA ASP A 340 -0.71 10.46 27.71
C ASP A 340 0.01 9.12 27.89
N GLY A 341 1.17 9.15 28.56
CA GLY A 341 2.09 8.03 28.64
C GLY A 341 2.90 7.76 27.37
N LYS A 342 2.73 8.57 26.31
CA LYS A 342 3.56 8.54 25.10
C LYS A 342 4.32 9.86 24.95
N MET A 343 3.87 10.75 24.08
CA MET A 343 4.50 12.06 23.86
C MET A 343 4.08 13.11 24.91
N VAL A 344 3.09 12.80 25.75
CA VAL A 344 2.60 13.65 26.84
C VAL A 344 2.70 12.88 28.16
N SER A 345 2.97 13.60 29.24
CA SER A 345 2.84 13.11 30.62
C SER A 345 1.95 14.08 31.40
N GLY A 346 0.69 13.69 31.60
CA GLY A 346 -0.34 14.55 32.16
C GLY A 346 -0.63 15.76 31.26
N THR A 347 -0.10 16.93 31.63
CA THR A 347 -0.31 18.20 30.89
C THR A 347 0.97 18.74 30.25
N GLU A 348 2.07 17.99 30.32
CA GLU A 348 3.38 18.42 29.85
C GLU A 348 3.91 17.51 28.73
N ILE A 349 4.79 18.02 27.89
CA ILE A 349 5.48 17.20 26.90
C ILE A 349 6.43 16.22 27.63
N SER A 350 6.30 14.93 27.34
CA SER A 350 7.17 13.89 27.89
C SER A 350 8.61 13.96 27.32
N PRO A 351 9.59 13.24 27.89
CA PRO A 351 10.93 13.13 27.29
C PRO A 351 10.90 12.67 25.82
N ILE A 352 10.08 11.65 25.50
CA ILE A 352 9.85 11.17 24.13
C ILE A 352 9.28 12.29 23.24
N GLY A 353 8.26 13.01 23.74
CA GLY A 353 7.67 14.14 23.01
C GLY A 353 8.70 15.22 22.73
N LYS A 354 9.54 15.57 23.71
CA LYS A 354 10.63 16.56 23.58
C LYS A 354 11.66 16.10 22.56
N ALA A 355 12.06 14.83 22.57
CA ALA A 355 12.99 14.28 21.59
C ALA A 355 12.46 14.39 20.15
N PHE A 356 11.15 14.24 19.95
CA PHE A 356 10.53 14.38 18.63
C PHE A 356 10.48 15.84 18.15
N ILE A 357 10.10 16.79 19.01
CA ILE A 357 9.91 18.20 18.62
C ILE A 357 11.18 19.06 18.69
N GLN A 358 12.33 18.47 19.01
CA GLN A 358 13.58 19.18 19.24
C GLN A 358 14.15 19.87 18.01
#